data_AF-A0A8J5TUZ6-F1
#
_entry.id   AF-A0A8J5TUZ6-F1
#
_cell.length_a   1.000
_cell.length_b   1.000
_cell.length_c   1.000
_cell.angle_alpha   90.00
_cell.angle_beta   90.00
_cell.angle_gamma   90.00
#
_symmetry.space_group_name_H-M   'P 1'
#
loop_
_entity.id
_entity.type
_entity.pdbx_description
1 polymer ?
#
loop_
_entity_poly.entity_id
_entity_poly.type
_entity_poly.pdbx_seq_one_letter_code
_entity_poly.pdbx_strand_id
1 'polypeptide(L)'
;MGKPEECCEKRLDDCSVPIYDTLCYCDEFCITDIDQPKNDDCCPDFREVCLGEKPSKDDPGPKCAEGQLLCEEDECMVEEKEIRTVNQRPLHYGWRASNYSNFWGRKAKDGLMLRTGSFIPEELSMKMNPIALRPDVSQIPSRFDARTKREWLGRVSDVRDQGWCGASWAFSTIGVTQDRLKFITSTAMMEVHKDLFMYKSGIYSYSGVTKGETASHSVRIIGWGEDPLPGSRPVKYWLVANSWGKDWGENGLFKIRRGTNESGIETFVLAVRVRLANYVYGV
;
A
#
# COMPACT_ATOMS: atom_id res chain seq x y z
N MET A 1 -15.54 13.51 16.93
CA MET A 1 -16.31 12.37 16.39
C MET A 1 -16.57 11.45 17.57
N GLY A 2 -17.81 10.97 17.73
CA GLY A 2 -18.24 10.24 18.93
C GLY A 2 -17.46 8.95 19.12
N LYS A 3 -17.23 8.57 20.39
CA LYS A 3 -16.69 7.26 20.75
C LYS A 3 -17.50 6.18 20.04
N PRO A 4 -16.87 5.22 19.34
CA PRO A 4 -17.55 3.98 18.99
C PRO A 4 -18.05 3.34 20.30
N GLU A 5 -19.31 2.91 20.34
CA GLU A 5 -19.86 2.23 21.53
C GLU A 5 -19.23 0.84 21.75
N GLU A 6 -18.56 0.27 20.72
CA GLU A 6 -17.93 -1.06 20.77
C GLU A 6 -16.67 -1.10 19.87
N CYS A 7 -15.65 -1.89 20.26
CA CYS A 7 -14.43 -2.09 19.47
C CYS A 7 -14.61 -3.10 18.34
N CYS A 8 -13.70 -3.07 17.37
CA CYS A 8 -13.87 -3.79 16.12
C CYS A 8 -13.39 -5.24 16.17
N GLU A 9 -14.17 -6.17 15.62
CA GLU A 9 -13.86 -7.61 15.54
C GLU A 9 -12.63 -7.97 14.66
N LYS A 10 -12.07 -7.01 13.91
CA LYS A 10 -10.93 -7.23 12.99
C LYS A 10 -10.02 -6.02 12.98
N ARG A 11 -8.76 -6.22 12.58
CA ARG A 11 -7.81 -5.12 12.36
C ARG A 11 -8.41 -4.08 11.42
N LEU A 12 -8.77 -2.93 11.96
CA LEU A 12 -9.44 -1.85 11.23
C LEU A 12 -8.78 -0.54 11.63
N ASP A 13 -7.96 0.03 10.75
CA ASP A 13 -7.25 1.29 11.04
C ASP A 13 -8.20 2.49 11.25
N ASP A 14 -9.45 2.39 10.79
CA ASP A 14 -10.48 3.40 11.04
C ASP A 14 -11.12 3.23 12.45
N CYS A 15 -10.82 2.13 13.15
CA CYS A 15 -11.26 1.81 14.50
C CYS A 15 -10.24 2.31 15.52
N SER A 16 -10.17 3.63 15.65
CA SER A 16 -9.25 4.29 16.57
C SER A 16 -9.97 5.24 17.52
N VAL A 17 -9.44 5.33 18.73
CA VAL A 17 -9.94 6.18 19.81
C VAL A 17 -8.84 7.17 20.20
N PRO A 18 -9.17 8.45 20.42
CA PRO A 18 -8.21 9.42 20.93
C PRO A 18 -7.97 9.15 22.42
N ILE A 19 -6.70 8.91 22.78
CA ILE A 19 -6.25 8.73 24.15
C ILE A 19 -5.14 9.77 24.40
N TYR A 20 -5.42 10.72 25.29
CA TYR A 20 -4.64 11.96 25.45
C TYR A 20 -4.45 12.69 24.10
N ASP A 21 -3.21 12.99 23.70
CA ASP A 21 -2.86 13.67 22.45
C ASP A 21 -2.54 12.70 21.30
N THR A 22 -2.74 11.39 21.50
CA THR A 22 -2.42 10.35 20.50
C THR A 22 -3.68 9.62 20.05
N LEU A 23 -3.72 9.25 18.77
CA LEU A 23 -4.78 8.40 18.22
C LEU A 23 -4.32 6.95 18.30
N CYS A 24 -5.08 6.08 18.96
CA CYS A 24 -4.68 4.70 19.20
C CYS A 24 -5.79 3.70 18.75
N TYR A 25 -5.43 2.48 18.37
CA TYR A 25 -6.34 1.51 17.72
C TYR A 25 -7.10 0.61 18.72
N CYS A 26 -8.41 0.44 18.50
CA CYS A 26 -9.37 -0.31 19.34
C CYS A 26 -9.99 -1.46 18.53
N ASP A 27 -9.19 -2.47 18.19
CA ASP A 27 -9.66 -3.68 17.50
C ASP A 27 -9.15 -4.99 18.12
N GLU A 28 -9.81 -6.12 17.81
CA GLU A 28 -9.56 -7.46 18.40
C GLU A 28 -8.16 -8.01 18.12
N PHE A 29 -7.41 -7.45 17.16
CA PHE A 29 -6.00 -7.81 16.96
C PHE A 29 -5.16 -7.50 18.21
N CYS A 30 -5.63 -6.57 19.05
CA CYS A 30 -5.02 -6.25 20.34
C CYS A 30 -5.32 -7.24 21.48
N ILE A 31 -6.19 -8.25 21.27
CA ILE A 31 -6.51 -9.29 22.26
C ILE A 31 -5.72 -10.57 21.98
N THR A 32 -5.29 -10.80 20.75
CA THR A 32 -4.81 -12.12 20.30
C THR A 32 -3.41 -12.50 20.74
N ASP A 33 -2.64 -11.61 21.37
CA ASP A 33 -1.24 -11.87 21.72
C ASP A 33 -0.98 -11.80 23.24
N ILE A 34 -1.73 -12.59 24.01
CA ILE A 34 -1.53 -12.75 25.47
C ILE A 34 -0.14 -13.33 25.80
N ASP A 35 0.50 -14.03 24.86
CA ASP A 35 1.79 -14.68 25.04
C ASP A 35 2.99 -13.91 24.46
N GLN A 36 2.78 -12.76 23.78
CA GLN A 36 3.85 -11.87 23.33
C GLN A 36 3.69 -10.46 23.95
N PRO A 37 4.46 -10.11 24.99
CA PRO A 37 4.32 -8.84 25.72
C PRO A 37 4.85 -7.61 24.95
N LYS A 38 4.86 -7.64 23.62
CA LYS A 38 5.47 -6.63 22.73
C LYS A 38 4.74 -6.52 21.39
N ASN A 39 3.43 -6.29 21.42
CA ASN A 39 2.76 -5.84 20.21
C ASN A 39 2.70 -4.30 20.26
N ASP A 40 3.69 -3.66 19.63
CA ASP A 40 3.90 -2.19 19.65
C ASP A 40 2.75 -1.41 18.96
N ASP A 41 1.82 -2.12 18.33
CA ASP A 41 0.71 -1.60 17.53
C ASP A 41 -0.57 -1.29 18.35
N CYS A 42 -0.62 -1.60 19.67
CA CYS A 42 -1.85 -1.56 20.49
C CYS A 42 -1.89 -0.45 21.57
N CYS A 43 -3.10 0.02 21.91
CA CYS A 43 -3.29 1.03 22.97
C CYS A 43 -2.83 0.50 24.33
N PRO A 44 -2.16 1.34 25.14
CA PRO A 44 -1.80 0.96 26.49
C PRO A 44 -2.96 0.60 27.42
N ASP A 45 -4.10 1.23 27.18
CA ASP A 45 -5.34 1.18 27.94
C ASP A 45 -6.46 0.46 27.17
N PHE A 46 -6.12 -0.32 26.14
CA PHE A 46 -7.07 -1.06 25.32
C PHE A 46 -8.08 -1.80 26.19
N ARG A 47 -7.65 -2.62 27.16
CA ARG A 47 -8.56 -3.40 28.02
C ARG A 47 -9.55 -2.52 28.79
N GLU A 48 -9.14 -1.34 29.24
CA GLU A 48 -10.01 -0.41 29.96
C GLU A 48 -11.00 0.30 29.04
N VAL A 49 -10.51 0.85 27.93
CA VAL A 49 -11.30 1.66 27.00
C VAL A 49 -12.21 0.79 26.14
N CYS A 50 -11.74 -0.40 25.78
CA CYS A 50 -12.33 -1.29 24.78
C CYS A 50 -13.13 -2.43 25.40
N LEU A 51 -12.64 -3.00 26.51
CA LEU A 51 -13.28 -4.15 27.18
C LEU A 51 -13.97 -3.76 28.50
N GLY A 52 -13.81 -2.52 28.96
CA GLY A 52 -14.34 -2.06 30.25
C GLY A 52 -13.70 -2.77 31.45
N GLU A 53 -12.54 -3.41 31.26
CA GLU A 53 -11.81 -4.11 32.30
C GLU A 53 -11.08 -3.10 33.19
N LYS A 54 -11.12 -3.30 34.50
CA LYS A 54 -10.35 -2.45 35.43
C LYS A 54 -8.88 -2.90 35.45
N PRO A 55 -7.92 -1.97 35.39
CA PRO A 55 -6.50 -2.33 35.44
C PRO A 55 -6.16 -3.07 36.75
N SER A 56 -5.39 -4.15 36.62
CA SER A 56 -4.85 -4.90 37.76
C SER A 56 -3.81 -4.05 38.50
N LYS A 57 -3.75 -4.15 39.84
CA LYS A 57 -2.75 -3.44 40.66
C LYS A 57 -1.32 -3.94 40.44
N ASP A 58 -1.17 -5.13 39.88
CA ASP A 58 0.11 -5.79 39.60
C ASP A 58 0.46 -5.79 38.10
N ASP A 59 -0.35 -5.14 37.27
CA ASP A 59 -0.06 -4.97 35.85
C ASP A 59 0.91 -3.79 35.69
N PRO A 60 2.16 -4.02 35.22
CA PRO A 60 3.12 -2.94 35.01
C PRO A 60 2.68 -1.96 33.90
N GLY A 61 1.52 -2.19 33.28
CA GLY A 61 1.07 -1.49 32.10
C GLY A 61 1.95 -1.88 30.91
N PRO A 62 1.42 -1.78 29.69
CA PRO A 62 2.25 -1.97 28.51
C PRO A 62 3.32 -0.89 28.50
N LYS A 63 4.56 -1.37 28.42
CA LYS A 63 5.69 -0.55 28.04
C LYS A 63 5.52 -0.24 26.56
N CYS A 64 4.83 0.85 26.19
CA CYS A 64 5.43 1.72 25.19
C CYS A 64 6.87 1.87 25.68
N ALA A 65 7.89 1.53 24.88
CA ALA A 65 9.28 1.68 25.31
C ALA A 65 9.47 3.11 25.84
N GLU A 66 9.34 3.27 27.15
CA GLU A 66 9.31 4.54 27.89
C GLU A 66 8.51 5.68 27.23
N GLY A 67 7.40 5.37 26.55
CA GLY A 67 6.58 6.38 25.86
C GLY A 67 7.25 7.03 24.64
N GLN A 68 8.35 6.46 24.14
CA GLN A 68 9.07 6.98 22.98
C GLN A 68 8.66 6.29 21.68
N LEU A 69 8.32 7.08 20.65
CA LEU A 69 8.19 6.53 19.29
C LEU A 69 9.55 5.98 18.83
N LEU A 70 9.59 4.83 18.15
CA LEU A 70 10.86 4.27 17.63
C LEU A 70 11.60 5.23 16.68
N CYS A 71 10.90 6.22 16.15
CA CYS A 71 11.40 7.31 15.32
C CYS A 71 11.55 8.66 16.06
N GLU A 72 11.69 8.75 17.38
CA GLU A 72 11.84 10.08 18.02
C GLU A 72 13.11 10.84 17.61
N GLU A 73 14.19 10.11 17.31
CA GLU A 73 15.46 10.69 16.85
C GLU A 73 15.61 10.73 15.33
N ASP A 74 14.78 9.99 14.59
CA ASP A 74 14.86 9.78 13.13
C ASP A 74 13.55 10.23 12.47
N GLU A 75 13.53 10.55 11.18
CA GLU A 75 12.26 10.88 10.52
C GLU A 75 11.25 9.70 10.62
N CYS A 76 10.05 9.96 11.13
CA CYS A 76 8.97 8.98 11.21
C CYS A 76 8.40 8.70 9.82
N MET A 77 7.99 7.47 9.55
CA MET A 77 7.42 7.04 8.27
C MET A 77 6.06 7.67 7.98
N VAL A 78 5.27 7.90 9.04
CA VAL A 78 3.94 8.51 8.99
C VAL A 78 3.87 9.60 10.05
N GLU A 79 3.45 10.81 9.66
CA GLU A 79 3.24 11.92 10.57
C GLU A 79 1.84 12.53 10.41
N GLU A 80 1.17 12.76 11.53
CA GLU A 80 -0.17 13.36 11.58
C GLU A 80 -0.25 14.73 10.88
N LYS A 81 0.81 15.53 11.00
CA LYS A 81 0.87 16.85 10.37
C LYS A 81 0.80 16.73 8.83
N GLU A 82 1.51 15.75 8.26
CA GLU A 82 1.55 15.53 6.82
C GLU A 82 0.21 15.02 6.30
N ILE A 83 -0.40 14.07 7.02
CA ILE A 83 -1.77 13.59 6.77
C ILE A 83 -2.74 14.76 6.72
N ARG A 84 -2.72 15.62 7.75
CA ARG A 84 -3.58 16.81 7.84
C ARG A 84 -3.35 17.76 6.67
N THR A 85 -2.10 18.04 6.30
CA THR A 85 -1.78 18.93 5.18
C THR A 85 -2.33 18.41 3.85
N VAL A 86 -2.15 17.11 3.55
CA VAL A 86 -2.71 16.50 2.33
C VAL A 86 -4.25 16.59 2.34
N ASN A 87 -4.87 16.22 3.47
CA ASN A 87 -6.32 16.15 3.60
C ASN A 87 -7.03 17.52 3.66
N GLN A 88 -6.31 18.61 3.94
CA GLN A 88 -6.85 19.97 3.88
C GLN A 88 -7.09 20.46 2.44
N ARG A 89 -6.41 19.88 1.45
CA ARG A 89 -6.52 20.28 0.03
C ARG A 89 -6.73 19.06 -0.89
N PRO A 90 -7.79 18.26 -0.68
CA PRO A 90 -7.98 17.00 -1.40
C PRO A 90 -8.22 17.22 -2.90
N LEU A 91 -8.84 18.33 -3.29
CA LEU A 91 -9.03 18.69 -4.70
C LEU A 91 -7.74 19.12 -5.40
N HIS A 92 -6.76 19.64 -4.65
CA HIS A 92 -5.47 20.06 -5.18
C HIS A 92 -4.57 18.85 -5.43
N TYR A 93 -4.49 17.94 -4.45
CA TYR A 93 -3.62 16.76 -4.52
C TYR A 93 -4.28 15.58 -5.25
N GLY A 94 -5.62 15.47 -5.24
CA GLY A 94 -6.36 14.41 -5.92
C GLY A 94 -6.50 13.10 -5.14
N TRP A 95 -5.94 13.03 -3.92
CA TRP A 95 -5.97 11.86 -3.05
C TRP A 95 -6.11 12.24 -1.57
N ARG A 96 -6.39 11.24 -0.72
CA ARG A 96 -6.52 11.38 0.73
C ARG A 96 -5.49 10.52 1.46
N ALA A 97 -4.94 11.08 2.52
CA ALA A 97 -4.00 10.43 3.40
C ALA A 97 -4.70 9.82 4.64
N SER A 98 -4.14 8.75 5.19
CA SER A 98 -4.55 8.11 6.45
C SER A 98 -3.33 7.54 7.16
N ASN A 99 -3.49 7.32 8.46
CA ASN A 99 -2.54 6.55 9.25
C ASN A 99 -2.82 5.04 9.11
N TYR A 100 -1.78 4.23 9.25
CA TYR A 100 -1.82 2.78 9.24
C TYR A 100 -1.00 2.25 10.41
N SER A 101 -1.61 1.42 11.25
CA SER A 101 -0.99 0.85 12.46
C SER A 101 0.36 0.22 12.16
N ASN A 102 0.43 -0.59 11.10
CA ASN A 102 1.67 -1.24 10.67
C ASN A 102 2.85 -0.29 10.42
N PHE A 103 2.58 0.98 10.09
CA PHE A 103 3.60 1.99 9.73
C PHE A 103 3.84 3.04 10.82
N TRP A 104 2.94 3.12 11.80
CA TRP A 104 3.02 4.11 12.87
C TRP A 104 4.25 3.88 13.75
N GLY A 105 4.92 4.96 14.15
CA GLY A 105 6.13 4.91 14.97
C GLY A 105 7.38 4.34 14.29
N ARG A 106 7.29 3.83 13.05
CA ARG A 106 8.46 3.30 12.32
C ARG A 106 9.25 4.42 11.65
N LYS A 107 10.53 4.16 11.40
CA LYS A 107 11.43 5.11 10.73
C LYS A 107 11.13 5.14 9.23
N ALA A 108 11.12 6.33 8.63
CA ALA A 108 10.92 6.52 7.20
C ALA A 108 11.95 5.72 6.38
N LYS A 109 13.22 5.71 6.83
CA LYS A 109 14.29 4.91 6.21
C LYS A 109 13.99 3.41 6.20
N ASP A 110 13.40 2.86 7.25
CA ASP A 110 13.03 1.44 7.33
C ASP A 110 11.85 1.16 6.40
N GLY A 111 10.88 2.08 6.33
CA GLY A 111 9.81 2.04 5.33
C GLY A 111 10.36 1.98 3.90
N LEU A 112 11.25 2.91 3.57
CA LEU A 112 11.91 2.95 2.26
C LEU A 112 12.74 1.69 2.01
N MET A 113 13.47 1.16 2.99
CA MET A 113 14.34 0.00 2.77
C MET A 113 13.60 -1.36 2.76
N LEU A 114 12.57 -1.53 3.58
CA LEU A 114 11.96 -2.83 3.87
C LEU A 114 10.52 -2.96 3.34
N ARG A 115 9.82 -1.86 3.10
CA ARG A 115 8.53 -1.87 2.37
C ARG A 115 8.73 -1.62 0.88
N THR A 116 9.78 -0.90 0.51
CA THR A 116 10.32 -0.95 -0.86
C THR A 116 11.52 -1.90 -0.90
N GLY A 117 12.10 -2.16 -2.07
CA GLY A 117 13.21 -3.13 -2.15
C GLY A 117 13.56 -3.55 -3.56
N SER A 118 13.13 -2.79 -4.56
CA SER A 118 13.48 -3.05 -5.94
C SER A 118 14.79 -2.34 -6.27
N PHE A 119 15.75 -3.08 -6.80
CA PHE A 119 16.98 -2.47 -7.31
C PHE A 119 16.72 -1.88 -8.68
N ILE A 120 17.27 -0.69 -8.94
CA ILE A 120 17.23 -0.08 -10.27
C ILE A 120 17.98 -1.01 -11.23
N PRO A 121 17.39 -1.41 -12.36
CA PRO A 121 18.03 -2.31 -13.31
C PRO A 121 19.32 -1.70 -13.87
N GLU A 122 20.30 -2.55 -14.14
CA GLU A 122 21.51 -2.14 -14.87
C GLU A 122 21.15 -1.58 -16.25
N GLU A 123 22.03 -0.72 -16.79
CA GLU A 123 21.81 0.00 -18.06
C GLU A 123 21.45 -0.95 -19.22
N LEU A 124 22.03 -2.14 -19.26
CA LEU A 124 21.74 -3.16 -20.27
C LEU A 124 20.30 -3.71 -20.15
N SER A 125 19.79 -3.88 -18.93
CA SER A 125 18.41 -4.32 -18.69
C SER A 125 17.41 -3.22 -19.07
N MET A 126 17.79 -1.96 -18.89
CA MET A 126 16.98 -0.83 -19.39
C MET A 126 16.95 -0.73 -20.92
N LYS A 127 17.93 -1.32 -21.63
CA LYS A 127 18.01 -1.38 -23.10
C LYS A 127 17.34 -2.62 -23.71
N MET A 128 16.57 -3.38 -22.93
CA MET A 128 15.80 -4.50 -23.47
C MET A 128 14.86 -4.04 -24.58
N ASN A 129 14.75 -4.85 -25.65
CA ASN A 129 13.87 -4.53 -26.78
C ASN A 129 12.41 -4.44 -26.31
N PRO A 130 11.72 -3.30 -26.51
CA PRO A 130 10.33 -3.18 -26.12
C PRO A 130 9.47 -4.11 -26.96
N ILE A 131 8.42 -4.66 -26.34
CA ILE A 131 7.37 -5.34 -27.10
C ILE A 131 6.56 -4.26 -27.82
N ALA A 132 6.85 -4.05 -29.10
CA ALA A 132 6.13 -3.10 -29.93
C ALA A 132 4.72 -3.63 -30.25
N LEU A 133 3.74 -3.26 -29.43
CA LEU A 133 2.32 -3.47 -29.71
C LEU A 133 1.77 -2.22 -30.42
N ARG A 134 1.10 -2.41 -31.55
CA ARG A 134 0.32 -1.35 -32.24
C ARG A 134 -1.16 -1.69 -32.16
N PRO A 135 -1.78 -1.59 -30.98
CA PRO A 135 -3.22 -1.85 -30.85
C PRO A 135 -4.01 -0.74 -31.54
N ASP A 136 -5.19 -1.10 -32.04
CA ASP A 136 -6.19 -0.10 -32.46
C ASP A 136 -6.69 0.64 -31.22
N VAL A 137 -6.33 1.92 -31.11
CA VAL A 137 -6.67 2.78 -29.96
C VAL A 137 -8.19 2.91 -29.80
N SER A 138 -8.96 2.80 -30.89
CA SER A 138 -10.42 2.86 -30.83
C SER A 138 -11.05 1.67 -30.09
N GLN A 139 -10.33 0.56 -30.01
CA GLN A 139 -10.76 -0.66 -29.32
C GLN A 139 -10.31 -0.69 -27.85
N ILE A 140 -9.48 0.26 -27.41
CA ILE A 140 -9.02 0.32 -26.02
C ILE A 140 -10.05 1.09 -25.19
N PRO A 141 -10.68 0.44 -24.18
CA PRO A 141 -11.69 1.12 -23.38
C PRO A 141 -11.06 2.21 -22.49
N SER A 142 -11.81 3.26 -22.17
CA SER A 142 -11.35 4.34 -21.28
C SER A 142 -11.12 3.84 -19.84
N ARG A 143 -11.84 2.78 -19.43
CA ARG A 143 -11.66 2.08 -18.15
C ARG A 143 -11.51 0.58 -18.36
N PHE A 144 -10.59 -0.02 -17.63
CA PHE A 144 -10.33 -1.45 -17.64
C PHE A 144 -9.85 -1.90 -16.26
N ASP A 145 -10.45 -2.98 -15.76
CA ASP A 145 -10.05 -3.66 -14.54
C ASP A 145 -10.03 -5.16 -14.80
N ALA A 146 -8.84 -5.77 -14.78
CA ALA A 146 -8.68 -7.18 -15.07
C ALA A 146 -9.51 -8.09 -14.15
N ARG A 147 -9.81 -7.66 -12.92
CA ARG A 147 -10.55 -8.46 -11.93
C ARG A 147 -12.03 -8.61 -12.29
N THR A 148 -12.57 -7.66 -13.06
CA THR A 148 -14.00 -7.59 -13.40
C THR A 148 -14.35 -8.31 -14.69
N LYS A 149 -13.36 -8.74 -15.47
CA LYS A 149 -13.60 -9.44 -16.73
C LYS A 149 -14.03 -10.87 -16.45
N ARG A 150 -15.18 -11.25 -17.01
CA ARG A 150 -15.80 -12.57 -16.81
C ARG A 150 -14.85 -13.70 -17.17
N GLU A 151 -14.05 -13.52 -18.22
CA GLU A 151 -13.07 -14.50 -18.69
C GLU A 151 -11.92 -14.74 -17.69
N TRP A 152 -11.70 -13.82 -16.75
CA TRP A 152 -10.56 -13.78 -15.84
C TRP A 152 -10.95 -13.77 -14.36
N LEU A 153 -12.24 -13.95 -14.06
CA LEU A 153 -12.73 -13.99 -12.68
C LEU A 153 -12.00 -15.08 -11.89
N GLY A 154 -11.45 -14.71 -10.74
CA GLY A 154 -10.66 -15.60 -9.87
C GLY A 154 -9.27 -15.98 -10.41
N ARG A 155 -8.77 -15.32 -11.47
CA ARG A 155 -7.44 -15.58 -12.04
C ARG A 155 -6.43 -14.48 -11.79
N VAL A 156 -6.87 -13.29 -11.40
CA VAL A 156 -5.99 -12.22 -10.93
C VAL A 156 -5.59 -12.55 -9.50
N SER A 157 -4.29 -12.71 -9.25
CA SER A 157 -3.78 -12.98 -7.92
C SER A 157 -4.13 -11.83 -6.99
N ASP A 158 -4.61 -12.17 -5.79
CA ASP A 158 -4.91 -11.24 -4.72
C ASP A 158 -3.69 -10.42 -4.28
N VAL A 159 -3.95 -9.30 -3.61
CA VAL A 159 -2.92 -8.52 -2.91
C VAL A 159 -2.35 -9.37 -1.77
N ARG A 160 -1.02 -9.36 -1.67
CA ARG A 160 -0.24 -10.02 -0.62
C ARG A 160 0.50 -8.99 0.22
N ASP A 161 1.03 -9.42 1.35
CA ASP A 161 1.95 -8.62 2.16
C ASP A 161 3.35 -9.23 2.11
N GLN A 162 4.34 -8.42 1.74
CA GLN A 162 5.75 -8.80 1.74
C GLN A 162 6.38 -8.72 3.14
N GLY A 163 5.66 -8.19 4.13
CA GLY A 163 6.19 -7.85 5.44
C GLY A 163 7.28 -6.78 5.37
N TRP A 164 8.21 -6.81 6.31
CA TRP A 164 9.36 -5.92 6.42
C TRP A 164 10.62 -6.54 5.81
N CYS A 165 10.55 -6.94 4.54
CA CYS A 165 11.59 -7.76 3.90
C CYS A 165 12.25 -7.12 2.65
N GLY A 166 11.61 -6.11 2.05
CA GLY A 166 12.06 -5.50 0.80
C GLY A 166 11.93 -6.43 -0.42
N ALA A 167 10.88 -7.27 -0.45
CA ALA A 167 10.69 -8.31 -1.47
C ALA A 167 9.73 -7.91 -2.61
N SER A 168 9.44 -6.62 -2.78
CA SER A 168 8.52 -6.08 -3.80
C SER A 168 8.78 -6.61 -5.22
N TRP A 169 10.05 -6.69 -5.61
CA TRP A 169 10.50 -7.22 -6.90
C TRP A 169 10.06 -8.67 -7.12
N ALA A 170 10.09 -9.51 -6.08
CA ALA A 170 9.70 -10.90 -6.14
C ALA A 170 8.17 -11.04 -6.17
N PHE A 171 7.46 -10.31 -5.28
CA PHE A 171 6.01 -10.37 -5.18
C PHE A 171 5.31 -9.87 -6.45
N SER A 172 5.77 -8.75 -7.01
CA SER A 172 5.25 -8.23 -8.27
C SER A 172 5.49 -9.21 -9.43
N THR A 173 6.72 -9.73 -9.58
CA THR A 173 7.08 -10.68 -10.64
C THR A 173 6.32 -11.99 -10.53
N ILE A 174 6.21 -12.56 -9.32
CA ILE A 174 5.44 -13.79 -9.08
C ILE A 174 3.96 -13.55 -9.37
N GLY A 175 3.37 -12.46 -8.88
CA GLY A 175 1.98 -12.14 -9.15
C GLY A 175 1.71 -11.99 -10.65
N VAL A 176 2.57 -11.28 -11.39
CA VAL A 176 2.45 -11.20 -12.86
C VAL A 176 2.59 -12.57 -13.50
N THR A 177 3.53 -13.41 -13.06
CA THR A 177 3.75 -14.74 -13.63
C THR A 177 2.55 -15.65 -13.41
N GLN A 178 1.95 -15.62 -12.22
CA GLN A 178 0.74 -16.36 -11.87
C GLN A 178 -0.45 -15.92 -12.75
N ASP A 179 -0.64 -14.62 -12.90
CA ASP A 179 -1.68 -14.02 -13.73
C ASP A 179 -1.49 -14.33 -15.23
N ARG A 180 -0.22 -14.29 -15.68
CA ARG A 180 0.19 -14.50 -17.08
C ARG A 180 0.03 -15.93 -17.59
N LEU A 181 -0.32 -16.89 -16.73
CA LEU A 181 -0.76 -18.20 -17.20
C LEU A 181 -1.99 -18.10 -18.11
N LYS A 182 -2.79 -17.01 -18.04
CA LYS A 182 -3.96 -16.80 -18.91
C LYS A 182 -4.24 -15.35 -19.38
N PHE A 183 -3.63 -14.27 -18.84
CA PHE A 183 -3.90 -12.87 -19.29
C PHE A 183 -2.74 -11.87 -19.06
N ILE A 184 -2.84 -10.63 -19.58
CA ILE A 184 -1.74 -9.64 -19.64
C ILE A 184 -1.77 -8.68 -18.42
N THR A 185 -1.02 -8.97 -17.34
CA THR A 185 -0.60 -7.98 -16.32
C THR A 185 0.87 -7.60 -16.52
N SER A 186 1.29 -6.47 -15.94
CA SER A 186 2.70 -6.06 -16.02
C SER A 186 3.23 -5.60 -14.67
N THR A 187 4.51 -5.84 -14.43
CA THR A 187 5.24 -5.29 -13.30
C THR A 187 5.75 -3.93 -13.72
N ALA A 188 5.50 -2.90 -12.93
CA ALA A 188 6.06 -1.57 -13.12
C ALA A 188 6.99 -1.25 -11.96
N MET A 189 8.09 -0.59 -12.25
CA MET A 189 8.96 -0.01 -11.23
C MET A 189 8.61 1.47 -11.06
N MET A 190 8.53 1.93 -9.82
CA MET A 190 8.26 3.31 -9.48
C MET A 190 9.12 3.78 -8.31
N GLU A 191 9.28 5.09 -8.22
CA GLU A 191 9.90 5.77 -7.10
C GLU A 191 8.87 6.03 -5.99
N VAL A 192 9.18 5.60 -4.77
CA VAL A 192 8.33 5.79 -3.60
C VAL A 192 8.84 6.98 -2.81
N HIS A 193 7.96 7.98 -2.69
CA HIS A 193 8.09 9.06 -1.73
C HIS A 193 7.40 8.66 -0.42
N LYS A 194 7.84 9.24 0.69
CA LYS A 194 7.28 8.99 2.03
C LYS A 194 5.76 9.15 2.09
N ASP A 195 5.20 10.13 1.39
CA ASP A 195 3.75 10.40 1.41
C ASP A 195 2.88 9.29 0.81
N LEU A 196 3.45 8.43 -0.04
CA LEU A 196 2.75 7.25 -0.54
C LEU A 196 2.39 6.27 0.59
N PHE A 197 3.21 6.15 1.65
CA PHE A 197 2.88 5.26 2.77
C PHE A 197 1.55 5.61 3.44
N MET A 198 1.15 6.88 3.36
CA MET A 198 -0.09 7.41 3.93
C MET A 198 -1.28 7.34 2.96
N TYR A 199 -1.11 6.89 1.71
CA TYR A 199 -2.20 6.85 0.73
C TYR A 199 -3.39 6.03 1.23
N LYS A 200 -4.61 6.60 1.19
CA LYS A 200 -5.88 5.91 1.51
C LYS A 200 -6.81 5.74 0.32
N SER A 201 -6.98 6.79 -0.48
CA SER A 201 -7.94 6.77 -1.61
C SER A 201 -7.68 7.92 -2.59
N GLY A 202 -8.27 7.82 -3.78
CA GLY A 202 -8.15 8.84 -4.83
C GLY A 202 -7.00 8.55 -5.80
N ILE A 203 -6.60 9.53 -6.61
CA ILE A 203 -5.52 9.37 -7.59
C ILE A 203 -4.26 10.00 -7.02
N TYR A 204 -3.32 9.13 -6.61
CA TYR A 204 -2.04 9.56 -6.07
C TYR A 204 -1.21 10.32 -7.11
N SER A 205 -0.64 11.42 -6.65
CA SER A 205 0.52 12.10 -7.22
C SER A 205 1.31 12.70 -6.07
N TYR A 206 2.64 12.71 -6.19
CA TYR A 206 3.53 13.20 -5.14
C TYR A 206 3.13 14.63 -4.72
N SER A 207 2.84 14.80 -3.43
CA SER A 207 2.27 16.05 -2.90
C SER A 207 3.33 17.13 -2.65
N GLY A 208 4.61 16.74 -2.52
CA GLY A 208 5.69 17.61 -2.07
C GLY A 208 5.59 18.02 -0.59
N VAL A 209 4.64 17.46 0.17
CA VAL A 209 4.46 17.71 1.60
C VAL A 209 5.59 17.05 2.39
N THR A 210 5.85 15.79 2.11
CA THR A 210 7.03 15.08 2.61
C THR A 210 8.25 15.48 1.80
N LYS A 211 9.42 15.51 2.42
CA LYS A 211 10.71 15.65 1.74
C LYS A 211 11.61 14.53 2.23
N GLY A 212 12.66 14.21 1.48
CA GLY A 212 13.65 13.24 1.92
C GLY A 212 14.00 12.26 0.83
N GLU A 213 14.56 11.14 1.27
CA GLU A 213 14.98 10.06 0.41
C GLU A 213 13.78 9.38 -0.25
N THR A 214 14.06 8.74 -1.37
CA THR A 214 13.12 7.91 -2.10
C THR A 214 13.73 6.55 -2.34
N ALA A 215 12.88 5.57 -2.62
CA ALA A 215 13.34 4.23 -2.90
C ALA A 215 12.53 3.58 -4.01
N SER A 216 13.16 2.64 -4.73
CA SER A 216 12.54 1.97 -5.86
C SER A 216 11.67 0.80 -5.40
N HIS A 217 10.46 0.72 -5.97
CA HIS A 217 9.44 -0.24 -5.62
C HIS A 217 8.82 -0.85 -6.88
N SER A 218 8.56 -2.17 -6.84
CA SER A 218 7.94 -2.88 -7.95
C SER A 218 6.50 -3.24 -7.60
N VAL A 219 5.59 -2.85 -8.48
CA VAL A 219 4.15 -3.00 -8.31
C VAL A 219 3.52 -3.66 -9.53
N ARG A 220 2.26 -4.09 -9.41
CA ARG A 220 1.52 -4.73 -10.50
C ARG A 220 0.46 -3.80 -11.07
N ILE A 221 0.59 -3.44 -12.35
CA ILE A 221 -0.48 -2.75 -13.07
C ILE A 221 -1.53 -3.78 -13.51
N ILE A 222 -2.76 -3.60 -13.02
CA ILE A 222 -3.90 -4.52 -13.26
C ILE A 222 -5.07 -3.83 -13.96
N GLY A 223 -4.98 -2.53 -14.21
CA GLY A 223 -6.03 -1.78 -14.87
C GLY A 223 -5.71 -0.31 -15.11
N TRP A 224 -6.68 0.42 -15.65
CA TRP A 224 -6.63 1.86 -15.83
C TRP A 224 -8.04 2.45 -15.84
N GLY A 225 -8.12 3.76 -15.67
CA GLY A 225 -9.38 4.48 -15.80
C GLY A 225 -9.17 5.98 -15.86
N GLU A 226 -10.27 6.68 -15.61
CA GLU A 226 -10.33 8.11 -15.40
C GLU A 226 -11.41 8.42 -14.36
N ASP A 227 -11.11 9.25 -13.36
CA ASP A 227 -12.09 9.69 -12.38
C ASP A 227 -12.39 11.19 -12.62
N PRO A 228 -13.67 11.61 -12.49
CA PRO A 228 -14.05 12.99 -12.69
C PRO A 228 -13.49 13.88 -11.57
N LEU A 229 -13.04 15.08 -11.92
CA LEU A 229 -12.72 16.14 -10.95
C LEU A 229 -13.71 17.30 -11.11
N PRO A 230 -14.29 17.83 -10.02
CA PRO A 230 -15.15 19.00 -10.07
C PRO A 230 -14.46 20.18 -10.78
N GLY A 231 -15.09 20.71 -11.82
CA GLY A 231 -14.58 21.87 -12.56
C GLY A 231 -13.33 21.62 -13.41
N SER A 232 -12.98 20.36 -13.70
CA SER A 232 -11.80 20.00 -14.49
C SER A 232 -12.04 18.81 -15.41
N ARG A 233 -11.09 18.56 -16.33
CA ARG A 233 -11.11 17.33 -17.14
C ARG A 233 -10.89 16.10 -16.25
N PRO A 234 -11.45 14.93 -16.60
CA PRO A 234 -11.19 13.69 -15.87
C PRO A 234 -9.70 13.41 -15.75
N VAL A 235 -9.27 12.94 -14.57
CA VAL A 235 -7.88 12.58 -14.33
C VAL A 235 -7.70 11.10 -14.56
N LYS A 236 -6.76 10.77 -15.44
CA LYS A 236 -6.43 9.40 -15.82
C LYS A 236 -5.56 8.75 -14.75
N TYR A 237 -5.79 7.47 -14.51
CA TYR A 237 -5.01 6.70 -13.55
C TYR A 237 -4.65 5.31 -14.07
N TRP A 238 -3.58 4.75 -13.50
CA TRP A 238 -3.28 3.31 -13.48
C TRP A 238 -3.87 2.70 -12.20
N LEU A 239 -4.53 1.54 -12.32
CA LEU A 239 -4.96 0.74 -11.17
C LEU A 239 -3.84 -0.24 -10.84
N VAL A 240 -3.34 -0.15 -9.61
CA VAL A 240 -2.13 -0.83 -9.20
C VAL A 240 -2.40 -1.70 -7.98
N ALA A 241 -1.92 -2.94 -8.02
CA ALA A 241 -1.87 -3.84 -6.88
C ALA A 241 -0.50 -3.74 -6.19
N ASN A 242 -0.53 -3.44 -4.89
CA ASN A 242 0.66 -3.32 -4.06
C ASN A 242 1.01 -4.66 -3.37
N SER A 243 2.06 -4.65 -2.56
CA SER A 243 2.55 -5.79 -1.77
C SER A 243 2.68 -5.47 -0.27
N TRP A 244 1.85 -4.55 0.24
CA TRP A 244 1.83 -4.13 1.66
C TRP A 244 0.58 -4.59 2.42
N GLY A 245 -0.05 -5.67 1.96
CA GLY A 245 -1.27 -6.20 2.58
C GLY A 245 -2.55 -5.49 2.13
N LYS A 246 -3.69 -6.07 2.52
CA LYS A 246 -5.02 -5.58 2.13
C LYS A 246 -5.50 -4.40 2.99
N ASP A 247 -4.91 -4.21 4.16
CA ASP A 247 -5.34 -3.15 5.09
C ASP A 247 -4.86 -1.76 4.64
N TRP A 248 -3.85 -1.71 3.77
CA TRP A 248 -3.33 -0.47 3.20
C TRP A 248 -4.11 0.00 1.96
N GLY A 249 -4.39 1.30 1.86
CA GLY A 249 -5.00 1.90 0.67
C GLY A 249 -6.43 1.42 0.38
N GLU A 250 -6.73 1.18 -0.89
CA GLU A 250 -8.04 0.69 -1.36
C GLU A 250 -8.05 -0.85 -1.42
N ASN A 251 -8.03 -1.53 -0.27
CA ASN A 251 -7.90 -3.00 -0.15
C ASN A 251 -6.57 -3.55 -0.72
N GLY A 252 -5.46 -2.87 -0.42
CA GLY A 252 -4.12 -3.18 -0.93
C GLY A 252 -3.85 -2.67 -2.34
N LEU A 253 -4.79 -1.89 -2.89
CA LEU A 253 -4.70 -1.26 -4.20
C LEU A 253 -4.53 0.25 -4.06
N PHE A 254 -4.02 0.85 -5.12
CA PHE A 254 -4.01 2.30 -5.26
C PHE A 254 -4.17 2.70 -6.71
N LYS A 255 -4.58 3.95 -6.91
CA LYS A 255 -4.58 4.60 -8.21
C LYS A 255 -3.47 5.64 -8.25
N ILE A 256 -2.70 5.66 -9.32
CA ILE A 256 -1.63 6.65 -9.55
C ILE A 256 -1.84 7.34 -10.89
N ARG A 257 -1.51 8.63 -10.95
CA ARG A 257 -1.70 9.47 -12.12
C ARG A 257 -1.03 8.86 -13.36
N ARG A 258 -1.81 8.78 -14.45
CA ARG A 258 -1.39 8.16 -15.72
C ARG A 258 -1.20 9.20 -16.81
N GLY A 259 -0.19 8.98 -17.66
CA GLY A 259 0.17 9.83 -18.79
C GLY A 259 1.09 10.99 -18.44
N THR A 260 1.62 11.01 -17.22
CA THR A 260 2.60 12.01 -16.74
C THR A 260 3.89 11.36 -16.23
N ASN A 261 4.03 10.04 -16.38
CA ASN A 261 5.11 9.26 -15.77
C ASN A 261 5.29 9.55 -14.27
N GLU A 262 4.16 9.66 -13.54
CA GLU A 262 4.15 9.94 -12.11
C GLU A 262 4.99 8.93 -11.35
N SER A 263 5.91 9.40 -10.50
CA SER A 263 6.87 8.54 -9.79
C SER A 263 7.62 7.57 -10.70
N GLY A 264 7.82 7.90 -11.98
CA GLY A 264 8.53 7.06 -12.94
C GLY A 264 7.82 5.76 -13.35
N ILE A 265 6.56 5.54 -12.95
CA ILE A 265 5.85 4.26 -13.12
C ILE A 265 5.71 3.79 -14.59
N GLU A 266 5.83 4.70 -15.56
CA GLU A 266 5.71 4.41 -17.00
C GLU A 266 7.07 4.18 -17.66
N THR A 267 8.17 4.32 -16.91
CA THR A 267 9.55 4.24 -17.42
C THR A 267 9.99 2.80 -17.67
N PHE A 268 9.76 1.93 -16.70
CA PHE A 268 10.23 0.54 -16.74
C PHE A 268 9.10 -0.42 -16.38
N VAL A 269 8.46 -0.93 -17.43
CA VAL A 269 7.33 -1.87 -17.33
C VAL A 269 7.73 -3.20 -17.94
N LEU A 270 7.78 -4.24 -17.11
CA LEU A 270 8.11 -5.60 -17.51
C LEU A 270 6.86 -6.48 -17.64
N ALA A 271 6.86 -7.29 -18.69
CA ALA A 271 5.85 -8.27 -18.97
C ALA A 271 6.52 -9.62 -19.26
N VAL A 272 5.99 -10.69 -18.68
CA VAL A 272 6.47 -12.05 -18.93
C VAL A 272 5.48 -12.78 -19.83
N ARG A 273 5.95 -13.62 -20.74
CA ARG A 273 5.09 -14.56 -21.49
C ARG A 273 5.41 -15.99 -21.03
N VAL A 274 4.46 -16.63 -20.36
CA VAL A 274 4.62 -18.02 -19.91
C VAL A 274 4.35 -18.98 -21.08
N ARG A 275 5.21 -19.98 -21.26
CA ARG A 275 4.99 -21.10 -22.19
C ARG A 275 4.85 -22.38 -21.37
N LEU A 276 3.73 -23.08 -21.53
CA LEU A 276 3.55 -24.42 -20.96
C LEU A 276 4.18 -25.44 -21.93
N ALA A 277 5.17 -26.18 -21.46
CA ALA A 277 5.73 -27.31 -22.20
C ALA A 277 4.95 -28.57 -21.83
N ASN A 278 4.34 -29.23 -22.83
CA ASN A 278 3.70 -30.53 -22.63
C ASN A 278 4.78 -31.62 -22.62
N TYR A 279 5.28 -31.99 -21.45
CA TYR A 279 6.05 -33.21 -21.29
C TYR A 279 5.08 -34.38 -21.13
N VAL A 280 4.88 -35.14 -22.21
CA VAL A 280 4.29 -36.48 -22.12
C VAL A 280 5.41 -37.40 -21.66
N TYR A 281 5.44 -37.73 -20.36
CA TYR A 281 6.22 -38.87 -19.91
C TYR A 281 5.48 -40.12 -20.40
N GLY A 282 6.01 -40.76 -21.44
CA GLY A 282 5.55 -42.06 -21.89
C GLY A 282 5.71 -43.08 -20.76
N VAL A 283 4.64 -43.82 -20.50
CA VAL A 283 4.57 -44.90 -19.50
C VAL A 283 5.38 -46.10 -19.98
#